data_AF-A0A6A4CRM5-F1
#
_entry.id   AF-A0A6A4CRM5-F1
#
_cell.length_a   1.000
_cell.length_b   1.000
_cell.length_c   1.000
_cell.angle_alpha   90.00
_cell.angle_beta   90.00
_cell.angle_gamma   90.00
#
_symmetry.space_group_name_H-M   'P 1'
#
loop_
_entity.id
_entity.type
_entity.pdbx_description
1 polymer ?
#
loop_
_entity_poly.entity_id
_entity_poly.type
_entity_poly.pdbx_seq_one_letter_code
_entity_poly.pdbx_strand_id
1 'polypeptide(L)'
;MQSFLGSLNYYSKFIEDYAIYAAVLYELREVDFAAMNKPENRPRIRNLAAAVGNDMEEAGNLAEVDLRWIRAQKSFAKLNEKVASTPILRHFRPELQPVVAVYAND
;
A
#
# COMPACT_ATOMS: atom_id res chain seq x y z
N MET A 1 2.81 4.84 9.52
CA MET A 1 3.23 4.12 8.30
C MET A 1 4.25 3.03 8.61
N GLN A 2 5.17 3.27 9.55
CA GLN A 2 6.28 2.35 9.80
C GLN A 2 5.85 0.94 10.22
N SER A 3 4.85 0.81 11.10
CA SER A 3 4.33 -0.50 11.54
C SER A 3 3.71 -1.31 10.40
N PHE A 4 3.07 -0.64 9.42
CA PHE A 4 2.46 -1.29 8.26
C PHE A 4 3.53 -1.84 7.30
N LEU A 5 4.60 -1.07 7.04
CA LEU A 5 5.69 -1.54 6.20
C LEU A 5 6.51 -2.63 6.90
N GLY A 6 6.66 -2.52 8.22
CA GLY A 6 7.29 -3.55 9.05
C GLY A 6 6.55 -4.89 9.00
N SER A 7 5.21 -4.90 9.07
CA SER A 7 4.42 -6.13 9.02
C SER A 7 4.49 -6.84 7.66
N LEU A 8 4.61 -6.07 6.59
CA LEU A 8 4.74 -6.59 5.23
C LEU A 8 6.14 -7.12 4.92
N ASN A 9 7.17 -6.64 5.62
CA ASN A 9 8.56 -7.03 5.36
C ASN A 9 8.79 -8.55 5.54
N TYR A 10 8.09 -9.18 6.49
CA TYR A 10 8.15 -10.62 6.72
C TYR A 10 7.70 -11.44 5.50
N TYR A 11 6.77 -10.91 4.70
CA TYR A 11 6.19 -11.58 3.53
C TYR A 11 6.81 -11.13 2.21
N SER A 12 7.76 -10.19 2.23
CA SER A 12 8.40 -9.61 1.04
C SER A 12 8.90 -10.67 0.05
N LYS A 13 9.53 -11.74 0.54
CA LYS A 13 10.09 -12.84 -0.27
C LYS A 13 9.04 -13.68 -1.01
N PHE A 14 7.78 -13.55 -0.65
CA PHE A 14 6.67 -14.33 -1.21
C PHE A 14 5.79 -13.52 -2.15
N ILE A 15 5.96 -12.20 -2.15
CA ILE A 15 5.17 -11.27 -2.94
C ILE A 15 6.04 -10.81 -4.12
N GLU A 16 5.67 -11.21 -5.32
CA GLU A 16 6.34 -10.75 -6.53
C GLU A 16 6.23 -9.23 -6.68
N ASP A 17 7.31 -8.59 -7.14
CA ASP A 17 7.42 -7.13 -7.32
C ASP A 17 7.24 -6.32 -6.02
N TYR A 18 7.33 -6.95 -4.85
CA TYR A 18 7.12 -6.30 -3.55
C TYR A 18 7.90 -4.99 -3.42
N ALA A 19 9.20 -5.01 -3.74
CA ALA A 19 10.07 -3.86 -3.57
C ALA A 19 9.62 -2.64 -4.40
N ILE A 20 9.01 -2.86 -5.58
CA ILE A 20 8.52 -1.80 -6.46
C ILE A 20 7.35 -1.07 -5.78
N TYR A 21 6.38 -1.82 -5.26
CA TYR A 21 5.23 -1.22 -4.58
C TYR A 21 5.61 -0.65 -3.22
N ALA A 22 6.50 -1.32 -2.48
CA ALA A 22 6.94 -0.89 -1.16
C ALA A 22 7.77 0.41 -1.24
N ALA A 23 8.65 0.57 -2.23
CA ALA A 23 9.45 1.79 -2.40
C ALA A 23 8.57 3.04 -2.48
N VAL A 24 7.49 3.00 -3.26
CA VAL A 24 6.51 4.10 -3.36
C VAL A 24 5.86 4.42 -2.01
N LEU A 25 5.68 3.43 -1.14
CA LEU A 25 5.15 3.64 0.20
C LEU A 25 6.20 4.17 1.18
N TYR A 26 7.49 3.81 1.01
CA TYR A 26 8.61 4.36 1.80
C TYR A 26 8.88 5.83 1.49
N GLU A 27 8.60 6.28 0.27
CA GLU A 27 8.69 7.70 -0.11
C GLU A 27 7.65 8.60 0.60
N LEU A 28 6.64 8.00 1.23
CA LEU A 28 5.61 8.73 1.94
C LEU A 28 6.00 9.01 3.39
N ARG A 29 6.29 10.28 3.68
CA ARG A 29 6.51 10.72 5.07
C ARG A 29 5.23 10.59 5.88
N GLU A 30 5.35 10.26 7.17
CA GLU A 30 4.19 10.12 8.05
C GLU A 30 3.33 11.39 8.15
N VAL A 31 3.97 12.56 8.11
CA VAL A 31 3.28 13.86 8.11
C VAL A 31 2.37 14.05 6.90
N ASP A 32 2.79 13.55 5.74
CA ASP A 32 2.02 13.69 4.51
C ASP A 32 0.87 12.69 4.47
N PHE A 33 1.09 11.48 5.02
CA PHE A 33 0.02 10.51 5.24
C PHE A 33 -1.05 11.06 6.19
N ALA A 34 -0.64 11.65 7.31
CA ALA A 34 -1.56 12.23 8.28
C ALA A 34 -2.35 13.41 7.69
N ALA A 35 -1.69 14.28 6.92
CA ALA A 35 -2.33 15.42 6.27
C ALA A 35 -3.37 14.97 5.21
N MET A 36 -3.07 13.93 4.44
CA MET A 36 -3.94 13.48 3.35
C MET A 36 -5.06 12.53 3.80
N ASN A 37 -4.89 11.85 4.94
CA ASN A 37 -5.95 11.03 5.54
C ASN A 37 -7.05 11.87 6.23
N LYS A 38 -6.85 13.19 6.38
CA LYS A 38 -7.85 14.08 6.93
C LYS A 38 -9.14 14.10 6.09
N PRO A 39 -10.33 14.09 6.71
CA PRO A 39 -11.60 13.93 6.01
C PRO A 39 -11.85 14.99 4.93
N GLU A 40 -11.36 16.22 5.11
CA GLU A 40 -11.47 17.31 4.15
C GLU A 40 -10.72 17.06 2.83
N ASN A 41 -9.66 16.26 2.86
CA ASN A 41 -8.83 15.97 1.69
C ASN A 41 -9.30 14.73 0.90
N ARG A 42 -10.08 13.85 1.53
CA ARG A 42 -10.62 12.61 0.92
C ARG A 42 -11.40 12.83 -0.39
N PRO A 43 -12.38 13.76 -0.47
CA PRO A 43 -13.14 13.95 -1.72
C PRO A 43 -12.25 14.48 -2.84
N ARG A 44 -11.33 15.41 -2.52
CA ARG A 44 -10.38 15.97 -3.48
C ARG A 44 -9.47 14.88 -4.06
N ILE A 45 -8.90 14.06 -3.18
CA ILE A 45 -8.03 12.92 -3.54
C ILE A 45 -8.77 11.89 -4.40
N ARG A 46 -10.02 11.55 -4.06
CA ARG A 46 -10.80 10.56 -4.81
C ARG A 46 -11.06 11.02 -6.25
N ASN A 47 -11.42 12.28 -6.43
CA ASN A 47 -11.65 12.87 -7.75
C ASN A 47 -10.35 12.90 -8.57
N LEU A 48 -9.24 13.22 -7.92
CA LEU A 48 -7.89 13.19 -8.50
C LEU A 48 -7.48 11.80 -8.97
N ALA A 49 -7.70 10.78 -8.14
CA ALA A 49 -7.35 9.41 -8.46
C ALA A 49 -8.16 8.86 -9.64
N ALA A 50 -9.42 9.29 -9.78
CA ALA A 50 -10.27 8.95 -10.91
C ALA A 50 -9.82 9.65 -12.21
N ALA A 51 -9.36 10.90 -12.14
CA ALA A 51 -8.86 11.64 -13.29
C ALA A 51 -7.53 11.08 -13.82
N VAL A 52 -6.62 10.66 -12.95
CA VAL A 52 -5.28 10.11 -13.33
C VAL A 52 -5.37 8.62 -13.73
N GLY A 53 -6.53 8.18 -14.20
CA GLY A 53 -6.86 6.77 -14.40
C GLY A 53 -6.02 6.05 -15.45
N ASN A 54 -5.56 6.72 -16.52
CA ASN A 54 -5.06 6.02 -17.71
C ASN A 54 -3.68 6.43 -18.23
N ASP A 55 -3.24 7.69 -18.17
CA ASP A 55 -1.90 8.07 -18.63
C ASP A 55 -1.26 9.09 -17.68
N MET A 56 -0.02 8.81 -17.27
CA MET A 56 0.73 9.58 -16.27
C MET A 56 1.19 10.96 -16.77
N GLU A 57 0.96 11.28 -18.05
CA GLU A 57 1.36 12.53 -18.69
C GLU A 57 0.46 13.73 -18.32
N GLU A 58 -0.77 13.48 -17.85
CA GLU A 58 -1.71 14.55 -17.46
C GLU A 58 -1.50 15.05 -16.01
N ALA A 59 -0.29 14.83 -15.47
CA ALA A 59 0.11 15.21 -14.11
C ALA A 59 0.59 16.67 -13.99
N GLY A 60 0.75 17.39 -15.11
CA GLY A 60 1.45 18.69 -15.16
C GLY A 60 0.87 19.80 -14.26
N ASN A 61 -0.39 19.72 -13.86
CA ASN A 61 -1.06 20.70 -13.00
C ASN A 61 -1.24 20.26 -11.54
N LEU A 62 -0.73 19.09 -11.17
CA LEU A 62 -0.95 18.52 -9.84
C LEU A 62 0.19 18.84 -8.88
N ALA A 63 -0.14 19.15 -7.63
CA ALA A 63 0.89 19.30 -6.61
C ALA A 63 1.66 17.98 -6.43
N GLU A 64 2.97 18.07 -6.19
CA GLU A 64 3.84 16.90 -6.01
C GLU A 64 3.33 15.95 -4.91
N VAL A 65 2.81 16.52 -3.82
CA VAL A 65 2.23 15.77 -2.70
C VAL A 65 1.01 14.95 -3.12
N ASP A 66 0.16 15.53 -3.96
CA ASP A 66 -1.03 14.86 -4.48
C ASP A 66 -0.65 13.72 -5.44
N LEU A 67 0.36 13.93 -6.30
CA LEU A 67 0.88 12.87 -7.18
C LEU A 67 1.45 11.71 -6.39
N ARG A 68 2.25 12.00 -5.36
CA ARG A 68 2.87 10.97 -4.52
C ARG A 68 1.81 10.15 -3.77
N TRP A 69 0.72 10.79 -3.35
CA TRP A 69 -0.39 10.09 -2.72
C TRP A 69 -1.19 9.20 -3.67
N ILE A 70 -1.49 9.69 -4.88
CA ILE A 70 -2.13 8.85 -5.91
C ILE A 70 -1.27 7.62 -6.19
N ARG A 71 0.04 7.81 -6.38
CA ARG A 71 0.99 6.71 -6.61
C ARG A 71 0.95 5.71 -5.45
N ALA A 72 0.96 6.18 -4.22
CA ALA A 72 0.90 5.32 -3.05
C ALA A 72 -0.41 4.56 -2.89
N GLN A 73 -1.55 5.18 -3.19
CA GLN A 73 -2.84 4.49 -3.19
C GLN A 73 -2.86 3.37 -4.25
N LYS A 74 -2.35 3.65 -5.45
CA LYS A 74 -2.22 2.64 -6.52
C LYS A 74 -1.28 1.50 -6.08
N SER A 75 -0.11 1.82 -5.53
CA SER A 75 0.84 0.83 -5.02
C SER A 75 0.26 0.00 -3.87
N PHE A 76 -0.47 0.62 -2.95
CA PHE A 76 -1.15 -0.07 -1.85
C PHE A 76 -2.21 -1.05 -2.37
N ALA A 77 -3.05 -0.60 -3.32
CA ALA A 77 -4.05 -1.46 -3.94
C ALA A 77 -3.40 -2.66 -4.65
N LYS A 78 -2.32 -2.41 -5.40
CA LYS A 78 -1.60 -3.48 -6.10
C LYS A 78 -0.91 -4.46 -5.17
N LEU A 79 -0.34 -3.95 -4.09
CA LEU A 79 0.24 -4.78 -3.04
C LEU A 79 -0.82 -5.65 -2.37
N ASN A 80 -2.01 -5.11 -2.12
CA ASN A 80 -3.13 -5.88 -1.57
C ASN A 80 -3.58 -7.00 -2.53
N GLU A 81 -3.68 -6.73 -3.83
CA GLU A 81 -3.96 -7.75 -4.85
C GLU A 81 -2.90 -8.87 -4.85
N LYS A 82 -1.62 -8.51 -4.83
CA LYS A 82 -0.50 -9.48 -4.84
C LYS A 82 -0.44 -10.29 -3.54
N VAL A 83 -0.66 -9.66 -2.38
CA VAL A 83 -0.77 -10.36 -1.09
C VAL A 83 -1.92 -11.35 -1.15
N ALA A 84 -3.09 -10.92 -1.64
CA ALA A 84 -4.23 -11.79 -1.78
C ALA A 84 -3.90 -12.98 -2.67
N SER A 85 -3.26 -12.81 -3.83
CA SER A 85 -2.97 -13.89 -4.80
C SER A 85 -1.79 -14.80 -4.43
N THR A 86 -0.99 -14.45 -3.42
CA THR A 86 0.23 -15.19 -3.05
C THR A 86 -0.09 -16.60 -2.49
N PRO A 87 0.33 -17.69 -3.15
CA PRO A 87 -0.09 -19.06 -2.79
C PRO A 87 0.39 -19.54 -1.43
N ILE A 88 1.58 -19.17 -0.98
CA ILE A 88 2.13 -19.65 0.31
C ILE A 88 1.35 -19.13 1.52
N LEU A 89 0.58 -18.05 1.35
CA LEU A 89 -0.37 -17.55 2.36
C LEU A 89 -1.70 -18.31 2.35
N ARG A 90 -1.91 -19.20 1.37
CA ARG A 90 -3.16 -19.95 1.15
C ARG A 90 -3.03 -21.45 1.37
N HIS A 91 -1.81 -22.00 1.41
CA HIS A 91 -1.59 -23.45 1.49
C HIS A 91 -1.37 -23.90 2.94
N PHE A 92 -2.46 -24.28 3.59
CA PHE A 92 -2.38 -25.05 4.82
C PHE A 92 -1.75 -26.41 4.54
N ARG A 93 -0.69 -26.76 5.30
CA ARG A 93 -0.02 -28.05 5.24
C ARG A 93 -0.40 -28.84 6.49
N PRO A 94 -1.33 -29.81 6.43
CA PRO A 94 -1.81 -30.53 7.61
C PRO A 94 -0.71 -31.34 8.30
N GLU A 95 0.40 -31.62 7.62
CA GLU A 95 1.57 -32.32 8.16
C GLU A 95 2.45 -31.43 9.04
N LEU A 96 2.27 -30.10 8.98
CA LEU A 96 2.99 -29.13 9.81
C LEU A 96 2.10 -28.66 10.97
N GLN A 97 2.68 -28.49 12.16
CA GLN A 97 1.96 -27.88 13.28
C GLN A 97 1.66 -26.40 12.97
N PRO A 98 0.39 -25.96 13.08
CA PRO A 98 0.05 -24.55 12.90
C PRO A 98 0.60 -23.72 14.05
N VAL A 99 1.20 -22.57 13.72
CA VAL A 99 1.63 -21.57 14.70
C VAL A 99 0.66 -20.39 14.64
N VAL A 100 0.06 -20.06 15.79
CA VAL A 100 -0.86 -18.93 15.93
C VAL A 100 -0.16 -17.83 16.72
N ALA A 101 0.01 -16.65 16.11
CA ALA A 101 0.48 -15.45 16.79
C ALA A 101 -0.71 -14.53 17.07
N VAL A 102 -0.95 -14.21 18.35
CA VAL A 102 -2.00 -13.30 18.79
C VAL A 102 -1.36 -12.00 19.25
N TYR A 103 -1.83 -10.88 18.69
CA TYR A 103 -1.42 -9.54 19.09
C TYR A 103 -2.63 -8.84 19.69
N ALA A 104 -2.54 -8.46 20.96
CA ALA A 104 -3.47 -7.50 21.55
C ALA A 104 -2.91 -6.10 21.25
N ASN A 105 -3.58 -5.37 20.37
CA ASN A 105 -3.36 -3.94 20.22
C ASN A 105 -4.41 -3.20 21.05
N ASP A 106 -3.98 -2.13 21.72
CA ASP A 106 -4.86 -1.20 22.44
C ASP A 106 -5.68 -0.31 21.49
#